data_AF-A0A914ZI06-F1
#
_entry.id   AF-A0A914ZI06-F1
#
_cell.length_a   1.000
_cell.length_b   1.000
_cell.length_c   1.000
_cell.angle_alpha   90.00
_cell.angle_beta   90.00
_cell.angle_gamma   90.00
#
_symmetry.space_group_name_H-M   'P 1'
#
loop_
_entity.id
_entity.type
_entity.pdbx_description
1 polymer ?
#
loop_
_entity_poly.entity_id
_entity_poly.type
_entity_poly.pdbx_seq_one_letter_code
_entity_poly.pdbx_strand_id
1 'polypeptide(L)'
;MVFDRYGVRKFEFFFCFLITVMGITFGYEFYMSKPSAKEVALSTFVPWCSGCGTEEFLMAVSVVGAVIMPHNLYLHSALVKSRDVDRSDERKVKLANKYFFIESGIALFCSFIINLIVVSVFGKGFYGKTNADIYETCQDESNAMPAFYRSVFQNNTEPAHSDIYHGGILLGCTYGVAALYVWAVGILAAGQSSTMTGTYSGQFVMEGFIELRMTRWKRILLTRSIAIFPTLFVTIFSRGVDYITDMNDLLNCVQMLQLPFALLPVLTFTSDKQIMREFACNRAQKGFALFVSIIVICINMFFLYQYVSEHAGNEWYVITLLAVLATLYASIASYFAYYCTVSMGILKPLKSKLFPPPNLVKFNSPWRTDEKIYMMDETECIYTIGTHHY
;
A
#
# COMPACT_ATOMS: atom_id res chain seq x y z
N MET A 1 -3.88 -13.76 -21.88
CA MET A 1 -3.72 -14.15 -23.30
C MET A 1 -3.19 -13.04 -24.20
N VAL A 2 -3.43 -11.74 -23.95
CA VAL A 2 -2.65 -10.66 -24.59
C VAL A 2 -1.36 -10.33 -23.82
N PHE A 3 -1.41 -10.37 -22.48
CA PHE A 3 -0.26 -10.13 -21.58
C PHE A 3 0.98 -10.99 -21.85
N ASP A 4 0.81 -12.29 -22.12
CA ASP A 4 1.95 -13.19 -22.37
C ASP A 4 2.60 -12.97 -23.75
N ARG A 5 1.90 -12.32 -24.70
CA ARG A 5 2.36 -12.18 -26.09
C ARG A 5 3.18 -10.90 -26.34
N TYR A 6 2.95 -9.84 -25.56
CA TYR A 6 3.59 -8.52 -25.76
C TYR A 6 4.77 -8.22 -24.82
N GLY A 7 4.99 -9.06 -23.80
CA GLY A 7 6.11 -8.94 -22.86
C GLY A 7 5.94 -7.80 -21.85
N VAL A 8 6.54 -7.97 -20.66
CA VAL A 8 6.39 -7.06 -19.51
C VAL A 8 6.83 -5.62 -19.84
N ARG A 9 7.91 -5.45 -20.62
CA ARG A 9 8.49 -4.15 -20.97
C ARG A 9 7.54 -3.21 -21.73
N LYS A 10 6.69 -3.74 -22.63
CA LYS A 10 5.75 -2.91 -23.39
C LYS A 10 4.63 -2.36 -22.50
N PHE A 11 4.21 -3.14 -21.50
CA PHE A 11 3.22 -2.72 -20.52
C PHE A 11 3.79 -1.71 -19.53
N GLU A 12 5.03 -1.91 -19.06
CA GLU A 12 5.73 -0.91 -18.23
C GLU A 12 5.80 0.44 -18.96
N PHE A 13 6.13 0.44 -20.26
CA PHE A 13 6.14 1.67 -21.06
C PHE A 13 4.75 2.31 -21.18
N PHE A 14 3.70 1.51 -21.39
CA PHE A 14 2.33 2.01 -21.45
C PHE A 14 1.89 2.67 -20.15
N PHE A 15 2.14 2.05 -18.99
CA PHE A 15 1.82 2.66 -17.70
C PHE A 15 2.67 3.89 -17.42
N CYS A 16 3.97 3.86 -17.75
CA CYS A 16 4.85 5.02 -17.63
C CYS A 16 4.34 6.21 -18.46
N PHE A 17 3.87 5.95 -19.69
CA PHE A 17 3.24 6.94 -20.54
C PHE A 17 1.99 7.54 -19.88
N LEU A 18 1.07 6.70 -19.36
CA LEU A 18 -0.15 7.19 -18.69
C LEU A 18 0.16 8.02 -17.44
N ILE A 19 1.10 7.58 -16.61
CA ILE A 19 1.53 8.31 -15.41
C ILE A 19 2.16 9.65 -15.79
N THR A 20 2.94 9.69 -16.88
CA THR A 20 3.55 10.93 -17.37
C THR A 20 2.50 11.90 -17.89
N VAL A 21 1.51 11.43 -18.65
CA VAL A 21 0.38 12.26 -19.10
C VAL A 21 -0.37 12.84 -17.90
N MET A 22 -0.73 12.00 -16.91
CA MET A 22 -1.37 12.47 -15.69
C MET A 22 -0.51 13.51 -14.96
N GLY A 23 0.78 13.23 -14.78
CA GLY A 23 1.70 14.14 -14.09
C GLY A 23 1.82 15.50 -14.79
N ILE A 24 1.84 15.53 -16.12
CA ILE A 24 1.87 16.77 -16.91
C ILE A 24 0.54 17.53 -16.77
N THR A 25 -0.60 16.86 -16.92
CA THR A 25 -1.92 17.50 -16.81
C THR A 25 -2.14 18.06 -15.40
N PHE A 26 -1.88 17.27 -14.37
CA PHE A 26 -1.98 17.74 -12.98
C PHE A 26 -0.94 18.83 -12.66
N GLY A 27 0.26 18.76 -13.24
CA GLY A 27 1.25 19.83 -13.13
C GLY A 27 0.75 21.14 -13.75
N TYR A 28 0.05 21.08 -14.88
CA TYR A 28 -0.61 22.23 -15.49
C TYR A 28 -1.75 22.78 -14.63
N GLU A 29 -2.63 21.91 -14.13
CA GLU A 29 -3.72 22.31 -13.23
C GLU A 29 -3.19 22.96 -11.95
N PHE A 30 -2.13 22.41 -11.37
CA PHE A 30 -1.43 22.99 -10.23
C PHE A 30 -0.92 24.38 -10.54
N TYR A 31 -0.22 24.55 -11.67
CA TYR A 31 0.26 25.87 -12.09
C TYR A 31 -0.89 26.88 -12.28
N MET A 32 -1.98 26.46 -12.92
CA MET A 32 -3.15 27.31 -13.16
C MET A 32 -3.94 27.64 -11.89
N SER A 33 -4.01 26.70 -10.94
CA SER A 33 -4.67 26.90 -9.64
C SER A 33 -3.97 27.96 -8.76
N LYS A 34 -2.74 28.36 -9.13
CA LYS A 34 -1.88 29.32 -8.41
C LYS A 34 -1.94 29.12 -6.89
N PRO A 35 -1.67 27.91 -6.38
CA PRO A 35 -1.60 27.69 -4.95
C PRO A 35 -0.36 28.43 -4.44
N SER A 36 -0.41 28.92 -3.20
CA SER A 36 0.75 29.56 -2.58
C SER A 36 1.87 28.53 -2.45
N ALA A 37 2.82 28.54 -3.39
CA ALA A 37 3.91 27.56 -3.43
C ALA A 37 4.75 27.58 -2.15
N LYS A 38 4.83 28.75 -1.50
CA LYS A 38 5.48 28.91 -0.20
C LYS A 38 4.74 28.17 0.91
N GLU A 39 3.41 28.28 0.97
CA GLU A 39 2.59 27.55 1.95
C GLU A 39 2.65 26.06 1.70
N VAL A 40 2.49 25.60 0.46
CA VAL A 40 2.58 24.17 0.12
C VAL A 40 3.95 23.61 0.53
N ALA A 41 5.04 24.30 0.21
CA ALA A 41 6.38 23.86 0.59
C ALA A 41 6.57 23.84 2.12
N LEU A 42 6.10 24.88 2.82
CA LEU A 42 6.23 24.96 4.28
C LEU A 42 5.41 23.87 4.97
N SER A 43 4.16 23.65 4.54
CA SER A 43 3.27 22.60 5.04
C SER A 43 3.75 21.18 4.70
N THR A 44 4.55 21.02 3.64
CA THR A 44 5.15 19.72 3.29
C THR A 44 6.24 19.31 4.28
N PHE A 45 7.04 20.26 4.77
CA PHE A 45 8.15 19.98 5.69
C PHE A 45 7.79 20.18 7.17
N VAL A 46 6.75 20.97 7.46
CA VAL A 46 6.29 21.27 8.81
C VAL A 46 4.86 20.76 8.98
N PRO A 47 4.65 19.64 9.69
CA PRO A 47 3.32 19.10 9.95
C PRO A 47 2.61 19.93 11.03
N TRP A 48 2.04 21.06 10.62
CA TRP A 48 1.29 21.95 11.51
C TRP A 48 0.00 22.42 10.84
N CYS A 49 -1.09 22.41 11.59
CA CYS A 49 -2.35 23.02 11.17
C CYS A 49 -2.93 23.86 12.31
N SER A 50 -3.14 25.16 12.06
CA SER A 50 -3.82 26.05 12.99
C SER A 50 -5.34 25.96 12.79
N GLY A 51 -6.06 25.37 13.74
CA GLY A 51 -7.52 25.31 13.71
C GLY A 51 -8.11 24.11 12.95
N CYS A 52 -7.30 23.11 12.57
CA CYS A 52 -7.86 21.83 12.13
C CYS A 52 -8.62 21.16 13.26
N GLY A 53 -9.81 20.64 12.96
CA GLY A 53 -10.57 19.78 13.85
C GLY A 53 -10.02 18.36 13.90
N THR A 54 -10.77 17.49 14.58
CA THR A 54 -10.44 16.07 14.68
C THR A 54 -10.56 15.36 13.32
N GLU A 55 -11.53 15.74 12.49
CA GLU A 55 -11.78 15.08 11.19
C GLU A 55 -10.65 15.30 10.19
N GLU A 56 -10.12 16.51 10.08
CA GLU A 56 -9.01 16.83 9.17
C GLU A 56 -7.71 16.18 9.63
N PHE A 57 -7.49 16.11 10.95
CA PHE A 57 -6.36 15.37 11.51
C PHE A 57 -6.49 13.88 11.19
N LEU A 58 -7.67 13.29 11.37
CA LEU A 58 -7.92 11.90 11.00
C LEU A 58 -7.72 11.68 9.50
N MET A 59 -8.19 12.56 8.63
CA MET A 59 -7.93 12.45 7.20
C MET A 59 -6.43 12.51 6.86
N ALA A 60 -5.66 13.38 7.50
CA ALA A 60 -4.21 13.44 7.30
C ALA A 60 -3.50 12.16 7.76
N VAL A 61 -3.92 11.59 8.89
CA VAL A 61 -3.35 10.36 9.43
C VAL A 61 -3.78 9.14 8.58
N SER A 62 -4.99 9.14 8.00
CA SER A 62 -5.48 8.05 7.14
C SER A 62 -4.68 7.93 5.84
N VAL A 63 -4.22 9.04 5.28
CA VAL A 63 -3.31 9.06 4.12
C VAL A 63 -2.01 8.30 4.41
N VAL A 64 -1.45 8.42 5.62
CA VAL A 64 -0.24 7.69 6.01
C VAL A 64 -0.47 6.18 5.99
N GLY A 65 -1.63 5.72 6.49
CA GLY A 65 -2.03 4.31 6.45
C GLY A 65 -2.24 3.80 5.03
N ALA A 66 -2.91 4.58 4.19
CA ALA A 66 -3.22 4.23 2.80
C ALA A 66 -1.97 4.10 1.90
N VAL A 67 -0.91 4.86 2.19
CA VAL A 67 0.33 4.83 1.38
C VAL A 67 1.12 3.52 1.56
N ILE A 68 1.04 2.87 2.73
CA ILE A 68 1.86 1.69 3.04
C ILE A 68 1.02 0.43 2.85
N MET A 69 1.08 -0.13 1.64
CA MET A 69 0.31 -1.31 1.27
C MET A 69 1.10 -2.61 1.50
N PRO A 70 0.59 -3.58 2.29
CA PRO A 70 1.34 -4.79 2.66
C PRO A 70 1.70 -5.68 1.47
N HIS A 71 0.83 -5.77 0.46
CA HIS A 71 1.09 -6.56 -0.74
C HIS A 71 2.22 -5.98 -1.60
N ASN A 72 2.50 -4.69 -1.51
CA ASN A 72 3.63 -4.08 -2.21
C ASN A 72 4.97 -4.54 -1.59
N LEU A 73 5.04 -4.81 -0.28
CA LEU A 73 6.24 -5.38 0.36
C LEU A 73 6.58 -6.77 -0.22
N TYR A 74 5.58 -7.63 -0.41
CA TYR A 74 5.76 -8.94 -1.05
C TYR A 74 6.08 -8.81 -2.55
N LEU A 75 5.44 -7.86 -3.24
CA LEU A 75 5.69 -7.64 -4.65
C LEU A 75 7.12 -7.14 -4.90
N HIS A 76 7.58 -6.10 -4.21
CA HIS A 76 8.91 -5.53 -4.39
C HIS A 76 10.01 -6.55 -4.06
N SER A 77 9.86 -7.31 -2.97
CA SER A 77 10.83 -8.36 -2.61
C SER A 77 10.92 -9.47 -3.66
N ALA A 78 9.84 -9.75 -4.39
CA ALA A 78 9.84 -10.71 -5.47
C ALA A 78 10.36 -10.13 -6.80
N LEU A 79 10.01 -8.87 -7.13
CA LEU A 79 10.47 -8.20 -8.35
C LEU A 79 11.99 -8.04 -8.39
N VAL A 80 12.64 -7.86 -7.24
CA VAL A 80 14.11 -7.85 -7.13
C VAL A 80 14.74 -9.15 -7.67
N LYS A 81 14.03 -10.29 -7.62
CA LYS A 81 14.50 -11.57 -8.19
C LYS A 81 14.38 -11.67 -9.71
N SER A 82 13.66 -10.75 -10.35
CA SER A 82 13.51 -10.73 -11.82
C SER A 82 14.76 -10.24 -12.56
N ARG A 83 15.64 -9.50 -11.87
CA ARG A 83 16.93 -9.09 -12.40
C ARG A 83 17.94 -10.20 -12.16
N ASP A 84 18.69 -10.53 -13.20
CA ASP A 84 19.80 -11.47 -13.08
C ASP A 84 20.96 -10.78 -12.36
N VAL A 85 21.21 -11.23 -11.13
CA VAL A 85 22.30 -10.76 -10.30
C VAL A 85 23.06 -12.00 -9.88
N ASP A 86 24.34 -12.04 -10.26
CA ASP A 86 25.25 -13.06 -9.76
C ASP A 86 25.42 -12.88 -8.25
N ARG A 87 24.73 -13.74 -7.50
CA ARG A 87 24.70 -13.69 -6.04
C ARG A 87 26.01 -14.17 -5.44
N SER A 88 26.86 -14.89 -6.19
CA SER A 88 28.16 -15.42 -5.74
C SER A 88 29.17 -14.32 -5.40
N ASP A 89 29.06 -13.17 -6.06
CA ASP A 89 29.96 -12.03 -5.87
C ASP A 89 29.30 -10.95 -4.99
N GLU A 90 29.84 -10.75 -3.79
CA GLU A 90 29.41 -9.74 -2.83
C GLU A 90 29.38 -8.32 -3.44
N ARG A 91 30.35 -7.98 -4.31
CA ARG A 91 30.42 -6.65 -4.92
C ARG A 91 29.25 -6.41 -5.86
N LYS A 92 28.84 -7.44 -6.62
CA LYS A 92 27.68 -7.37 -7.52
C LYS A 92 26.38 -7.27 -6.73
N VAL A 93 26.25 -7.99 -5.61
CA VAL A 93 25.08 -7.87 -4.73
C VAL A 93 24.98 -6.47 -4.12
N LYS A 94 26.11 -5.90 -3.65
CA LYS A 94 26.15 -4.53 -3.12
C LYS A 94 25.78 -3.48 -4.18
N LEU A 95 26.28 -3.66 -5.40
CA LEU A 95 25.95 -2.79 -6.53
C LEU A 95 24.46 -2.90 -6.91
N ALA A 96 23.91 -4.12 -6.95
CA ALA A 96 22.50 -4.36 -7.20
C ALA A 96 21.62 -3.69 -6.12
N ASN A 97 21.95 -3.84 -4.84
CA ASN A 97 21.23 -3.18 -3.75
C ASN A 97 21.22 -1.64 -3.90
N LYS A 98 22.34 -1.04 -4.34
CA LYS A 98 22.40 0.39 -4.64
C LYS A 98 21.45 0.78 -5.78
N TYR A 99 21.43 0.02 -6.87
CA TYR A 99 20.52 0.30 -7.99
C TYR A 99 19.05 0.12 -7.61
N PHE A 100 18.70 -0.94 -6.89
CA PHE A 100 17.34 -1.15 -6.40
C PHE A 100 16.87 -0.05 -5.44
N PHE A 101 17.78 0.46 -4.61
CA PHE A 101 17.50 1.60 -3.74
C PHE A 101 17.21 2.87 -4.55
N ILE A 102 18.02 3.15 -5.58
CA ILE A 102 17.81 4.31 -6.46
C ILE A 102 16.51 4.16 -7.28
N GLU A 103 16.27 2.99 -7.87
CA GLU A 103 15.06 2.70 -8.66
C GLU A 103 13.79 2.89 -7.82
N SER A 104 13.76 2.28 -6.63
CA SER A 104 12.63 2.41 -5.70
C SER A 104 12.49 3.84 -5.16
N GLY A 105 13.61 4.50 -4.85
CA GLY A 105 13.64 5.87 -4.34
C GLY A 105 13.10 6.88 -5.34
N ILE A 106 13.50 6.79 -6.61
CA ILE A 106 12.98 7.65 -7.69
C ILE A 106 11.49 7.39 -7.90
N ALA A 107 11.06 6.13 -7.97
CA ALA A 107 9.66 5.79 -8.16
C ALA A 107 8.76 6.33 -7.04
N LEU A 108 9.17 6.14 -5.77
CA LEU A 108 8.45 6.67 -4.61
C LEU A 108 8.48 8.19 -4.55
N PHE A 109 9.58 8.84 -4.95
CA PHE A 109 9.66 10.28 -5.03
C PHE A 109 8.74 10.86 -6.10
N CYS A 110 8.69 10.27 -7.29
CA CYS A 110 7.74 10.65 -8.33
C CYS A 110 6.29 10.48 -7.86
N SER A 111 5.97 9.37 -7.18
CA SER A 111 4.65 9.14 -6.59
C SER A 111 4.30 10.21 -5.54
N PHE A 112 5.26 10.56 -4.68
CA PHE A 112 5.10 11.64 -3.70
C PHE A 112 4.78 12.99 -4.36
N ILE A 113 5.50 13.37 -5.42
CA ILE A 113 5.25 14.64 -6.14
C ILE A 113 3.85 14.64 -6.79
N ILE A 114 3.45 13.54 -7.42
CA ILE A 114 2.10 13.43 -8.02
C ILE A 114 1.03 13.56 -6.94
N ASN A 115 1.17 12.85 -5.81
CA ASN A 115 0.21 12.92 -4.72
C ASN A 115 0.15 14.33 -4.10
N LEU A 116 1.30 15.00 -3.92
CA LEU A 116 1.36 16.37 -3.43
C LEU A 116 0.61 17.33 -4.35
N ILE A 117 0.82 17.21 -5.66
CA ILE A 117 0.13 18.01 -6.67
C ILE A 117 -1.37 17.76 -6.64
N VAL A 118 -1.79 16.49 -6.69
CA VAL A 118 -3.20 16.08 -6.71
C VAL A 118 -3.94 16.58 -5.47
N VAL A 119 -3.38 16.35 -4.28
CA VAL A 119 -3.95 16.83 -3.01
C VAL A 119 -4.02 18.36 -2.98
N SER A 120 -3.04 19.07 -3.54
CA SER A 120 -3.06 20.54 -3.58
C SER A 120 -4.13 21.10 -4.53
N VAL A 121 -4.30 20.50 -5.71
CA VAL A 121 -5.32 20.90 -6.69
C VAL A 121 -6.72 20.67 -6.12
N PHE A 122 -6.98 19.47 -5.57
CA PHE A 122 -8.26 19.18 -4.95
C PHE A 122 -8.50 19.97 -3.66
N GLY A 123 -7.47 20.16 -2.85
CA GLY A 123 -7.53 21.03 -1.67
C GLY A 123 -7.97 22.44 -2.06
N LYS A 124 -7.36 23.05 -3.08
CA LYS A 124 -7.78 24.37 -3.57
C LYS A 124 -9.19 24.38 -4.17
N GLY A 125 -9.59 23.26 -4.79
CA GLY A 125 -10.86 23.11 -5.47
C GLY A 125 -12.06 22.91 -4.53
N PHE A 126 -11.89 22.16 -3.45
CA PHE A 126 -12.96 21.80 -2.50
C PHE A 126 -12.92 22.59 -1.18
N TYR A 127 -11.73 23.03 -0.72
CA TYR A 127 -11.60 23.63 0.62
C TYR A 127 -12.41 24.91 0.76
N GLY A 128 -13.36 24.90 1.70
CA GLY A 128 -14.23 26.04 2.00
C GLY A 128 -15.26 26.36 0.91
N LYS A 129 -15.52 25.45 -0.03
CA LYS A 129 -16.52 25.64 -1.09
C LYS A 129 -17.80 24.84 -0.85
N THR A 130 -18.92 25.44 -1.20
CA THR A 130 -20.24 24.81 -1.22
C THR A 130 -20.55 24.22 -2.60
N ASN A 131 -21.55 23.34 -2.68
CA ASN A 131 -21.98 22.80 -3.97
C ASN A 131 -22.44 23.91 -4.94
N ALA A 132 -23.06 24.98 -4.43
CA ALA A 132 -23.43 26.15 -5.23
C ALA A 132 -22.24 26.83 -5.90
N ASP A 133 -21.11 26.99 -5.20
CA ASP A 133 -19.89 27.63 -5.74
C ASP A 133 -19.31 26.82 -6.92
N ILE A 134 -19.34 25.49 -6.80
CA ILE A 134 -18.86 24.59 -7.85
C ILE A 134 -19.87 24.55 -9.01
N TYR A 135 -21.17 24.52 -8.70
CA TYR A 135 -22.24 24.57 -9.69
C TYR A 135 -22.11 25.81 -10.58
N GLU A 136 -21.87 26.99 -10.00
CA GLU A 136 -21.66 28.24 -10.76
C GLU A 136 -20.44 28.13 -11.68
N THR A 137 -19.33 27.58 -11.18
CA THR A 137 -18.13 27.34 -11.99
C THR A 137 -18.42 26.39 -13.17
N CYS A 138 -19.27 25.39 -12.96
CA CYS A 138 -19.67 24.44 -14.01
C CYS A 138 -20.56 25.06 -15.11
N GLN A 139 -21.25 26.17 -14.83
CA GLN A 139 -22.11 26.84 -15.81
C GLN A 139 -21.34 27.65 -16.85
N ASP A 140 -20.03 27.85 -16.67
CA ASP A 140 -19.20 28.49 -17.70
C ASP A 140 -19.26 27.68 -19.00
N GLU A 141 -19.58 28.34 -20.13
CA GLU A 141 -19.65 27.68 -21.44
C GLU A 141 -18.26 27.41 -22.02
N SER A 142 -17.22 28.13 -21.55
CA SER A 142 -15.85 28.01 -22.06
C SER A 142 -15.17 26.68 -21.73
N ASN A 143 -15.66 25.97 -20.70
CA ASN A 143 -15.10 24.68 -20.24
C ASN A 143 -15.51 23.47 -21.12
N ALA A 144 -16.40 23.67 -22.10
CA ALA A 144 -16.93 22.62 -22.99
C ALA A 144 -17.53 21.40 -22.28
N MET A 145 -18.01 21.56 -21.04
CA MET A 145 -18.60 20.47 -20.27
C MET A 145 -19.97 20.05 -20.83
N PRO A 146 -20.28 18.74 -20.94
CA PRO A 146 -21.61 18.27 -21.30
C PRO A 146 -22.67 18.68 -20.27
N ALA A 147 -23.89 18.98 -20.73
CA ALA A 147 -25.01 19.42 -19.87
C ALA A 147 -25.31 18.45 -18.71
N PHE A 148 -25.14 17.15 -18.93
CA PHE A 148 -25.34 16.12 -17.89
C PHE A 148 -24.43 16.32 -16.67
N TYR A 149 -23.18 16.72 -16.87
CA TYR A 149 -22.23 16.89 -15.76
C TYR A 149 -22.40 18.23 -15.02
N ARG A 150 -23.04 19.23 -15.64
CA ARG A 150 -23.23 20.56 -15.03
C ARG A 150 -24.22 20.55 -13.86
N SER A 151 -25.13 19.58 -13.81
CA SER A 151 -26.16 19.47 -12.78
C SER A 151 -25.84 18.46 -11.69
N VAL A 152 -24.62 17.91 -11.65
CA VAL A 152 -24.23 16.90 -10.65
C VAL A 152 -24.07 17.53 -9.27
N PHE A 153 -23.39 18.68 -9.20
CA PHE A 153 -23.39 19.49 -7.98
C PHE A 153 -24.73 20.20 -7.86
N GLN A 154 -25.45 19.95 -6.77
CA GLN A 154 -26.73 20.61 -6.51
C GLN A 154 -26.50 22.08 -6.14
N ASN A 155 -27.39 22.97 -6.53
CA ASN A 155 -27.32 24.38 -6.11
C ASN A 155 -27.81 24.52 -4.66
N ASN A 156 -27.01 24.07 -3.70
CA ASN A 156 -27.27 24.15 -2.28
C ASN A 156 -26.03 24.68 -1.52
N THR A 157 -26.23 25.09 -0.27
CA THR A 157 -25.17 25.63 0.60
C THR A 157 -24.44 24.54 1.38
N GLU A 158 -24.66 23.27 1.04
CA GLU A 158 -23.95 22.17 1.70
C GLU A 158 -22.49 22.14 1.24
N PRO A 159 -21.56 21.74 2.12
CA PRO A 159 -20.16 21.61 1.76
C PRO A 159 -20.01 20.57 0.66
N ALA A 160 -19.16 20.86 -0.33
CA ALA A 160 -18.93 19.95 -1.44
C ALA A 160 -18.13 18.73 -0.99
N HIS A 161 -18.72 17.54 -1.12
CA HIS A 161 -18.07 16.29 -0.77
C HIS A 161 -17.05 15.87 -1.85
N SER A 162 -15.85 15.49 -1.41
CA SER A 162 -14.78 15.04 -2.31
C SER A 162 -14.80 13.52 -2.45
N ASP A 163 -15.18 13.02 -3.62
CA ASP A 163 -14.95 11.64 -4.02
C ASP A 163 -14.33 11.54 -5.42
N ILE A 164 -14.05 10.32 -5.86
CA ILE A 164 -13.39 10.05 -7.15
C ILE A 164 -14.22 10.57 -8.33
N TYR A 165 -15.56 10.54 -8.24
CA TYR A 165 -16.47 10.96 -9.29
C TYR A 165 -16.64 12.48 -9.31
N HIS A 166 -16.99 13.09 -8.18
CA HIS A 166 -17.12 14.53 -8.00
C HIS A 166 -15.81 15.25 -8.25
N GLY A 167 -14.67 14.66 -7.88
CA GLY A 167 -13.34 15.19 -8.18
C GLY A 167 -13.12 15.37 -9.69
N GLY A 168 -13.49 14.37 -10.50
CA GLY A 168 -13.36 14.47 -11.96
C GLY A 168 -14.20 15.58 -12.58
N ILE A 169 -15.41 15.78 -12.04
CA ILE A 169 -16.33 16.83 -12.51
C ILE A 169 -15.80 18.21 -12.13
N LEU A 170 -15.31 18.38 -10.90
CA LEU A 170 -14.69 19.62 -10.46
C LEU A 170 -13.53 20.03 -11.37
N LEU A 171 -12.65 19.08 -11.72
CA LEU A 171 -11.55 19.32 -12.67
C LEU A 171 -12.09 19.72 -14.05
N GLY A 172 -13.12 19.02 -14.54
CA GLY A 172 -13.78 19.32 -15.80
C GLY A 172 -14.40 20.72 -15.84
N CYS A 173 -15.06 21.13 -14.77
CA CYS A 173 -15.69 22.44 -14.67
C CYS A 173 -14.65 23.58 -14.55
N THR A 174 -13.54 23.34 -13.85
CA THR A 174 -12.53 24.37 -13.55
C THR A 174 -11.49 24.52 -14.67
N TYR A 175 -11.04 23.40 -15.25
CA TYR A 175 -9.93 23.36 -16.21
C TYR A 175 -10.35 22.89 -17.61
N GLY A 176 -11.62 22.51 -17.78
CA GLY A 176 -12.19 22.08 -19.05
C GLY A 176 -12.34 20.56 -19.16
N VAL A 177 -13.18 20.12 -20.09
CA VAL A 177 -13.56 18.71 -20.29
C VAL A 177 -12.37 17.76 -20.50
N ALA A 178 -11.24 18.25 -21.02
CA ALA A 178 -10.03 17.46 -21.19
C ALA A 178 -9.46 16.95 -19.85
N ALA A 179 -9.50 17.77 -18.80
CA ALA A 179 -9.05 17.39 -17.45
C ALA A 179 -9.88 16.23 -16.88
N LEU A 180 -11.20 16.28 -17.07
CA LEU A 180 -12.11 15.20 -16.68
C LEU A 180 -11.76 13.87 -17.38
N TYR A 181 -11.47 13.91 -18.69
CA TYR A 181 -11.11 12.69 -19.42
C TYR A 181 -9.74 12.16 -19.03
N VAL A 182 -8.74 13.04 -18.80
CA VAL A 182 -7.43 12.62 -18.31
C VAL A 182 -7.55 11.97 -16.94
N TRP A 183 -8.37 12.54 -16.04
CA TRP A 183 -8.68 11.95 -14.74
C TRP A 183 -9.33 10.58 -14.87
N ALA A 184 -10.37 10.45 -15.71
CA ALA A 184 -11.07 9.19 -15.93
C ALA A 184 -10.15 8.09 -16.51
N VAL A 185 -9.32 8.44 -17.51
CA VAL A 185 -8.30 7.53 -18.07
C VAL A 185 -7.26 7.18 -17.01
N GLY A 186 -6.88 8.13 -16.16
CA GLY A 186 -5.96 7.93 -15.05
C GLY A 186 -6.48 6.92 -14.01
N ILE A 187 -7.73 7.06 -13.60
CA ILE A 187 -8.39 6.10 -12.68
C ILE A 187 -8.47 4.71 -13.34
N LEU A 188 -8.84 4.65 -14.61
CA LEU A 188 -8.84 3.40 -15.37
C LEU A 188 -7.45 2.75 -15.37
N ALA A 189 -6.40 3.54 -15.62
CA ALA A 189 -5.01 3.10 -15.62
C ALA A 189 -4.58 2.58 -14.24
N ALA A 190 -4.92 3.29 -13.17
CA ALA A 190 -4.64 2.88 -11.80
C ALA A 190 -5.31 1.53 -11.46
N GLY A 191 -6.57 1.34 -11.87
CA GLY A 191 -7.28 0.07 -11.70
C GLY A 191 -6.66 -1.10 -12.47
N GLN A 192 -6.16 -0.87 -13.68
CA GLN A 192 -5.43 -1.89 -14.45
C GLN A 192 -4.08 -2.23 -13.82
N SER A 193 -3.34 -1.23 -13.35
CA SER A 193 -2.07 -1.44 -12.64
C SER A 193 -2.27 -2.28 -11.37
N SER A 194 -3.28 -1.93 -10.55
CA SER A 194 -3.65 -2.68 -9.34
C SER A 194 -4.01 -4.14 -9.62
N THR A 195 -4.70 -4.41 -10.73
CA THR A 195 -5.00 -5.78 -11.15
C THR A 195 -3.72 -6.58 -11.41
N MET A 196 -2.75 -5.98 -12.09
CA MET A 196 -1.47 -6.63 -12.40
C MET A 196 -0.66 -6.88 -11.12
N THR A 197 -0.44 -5.84 -10.31
CA THR A 197 0.34 -5.93 -9.07
C THR A 197 -0.29 -6.93 -8.09
N GLY A 198 -1.62 -6.93 -7.96
CA GLY A 198 -2.37 -7.89 -7.15
C GLY A 198 -2.23 -9.35 -7.61
N THR A 199 -2.15 -9.59 -8.93
CA THR A 199 -1.96 -10.95 -9.45
C THR A 199 -0.53 -11.46 -9.29
N TYR A 200 0.47 -10.56 -9.30
CA TYR A 200 1.85 -10.93 -9.02
C TYR A 200 2.09 -11.13 -7.53
N SER A 201 1.68 -10.19 -6.68
CA SER A 201 1.79 -10.33 -5.22
C SER A 201 1.05 -11.58 -4.73
N GLY A 202 -0.16 -11.82 -5.24
CA GLY A 202 -0.94 -13.01 -4.96
C GLY A 202 -0.23 -14.31 -5.38
N GLN A 203 0.53 -14.31 -6.49
CA GLN A 203 1.33 -15.48 -6.87
C GLN A 203 2.36 -15.81 -5.79
N PHE A 204 3.15 -14.81 -5.38
CA PHE A 204 4.25 -15.01 -4.44
C PHE A 204 3.74 -15.39 -3.05
N VAL A 205 2.61 -14.82 -2.62
CA VAL A 205 1.97 -15.19 -1.36
C VAL A 205 1.42 -16.62 -1.43
N MET A 206 0.71 -17.00 -2.51
CA MET A 206 0.16 -18.36 -2.66
C MET A 206 1.25 -19.42 -2.77
N GLU A 207 2.29 -19.19 -3.58
CA GLU A 207 3.40 -20.13 -3.77
C GLU A 207 4.32 -20.19 -2.55
N GLY A 208 4.45 -19.08 -1.81
CA GLY A 208 5.32 -18.99 -0.64
C GLY A 208 4.70 -19.49 0.66
N PHE A 209 3.44 -19.14 0.94
CA PHE A 209 2.77 -19.49 2.21
C PHE A 209 1.91 -20.74 2.13
N ILE A 210 1.21 -20.95 1.01
CA ILE A 210 0.26 -22.05 0.83
C ILE A 210 0.87 -23.16 -0.05
N GLU A 211 2.05 -22.91 -0.63
CA GLU A 211 2.72 -23.79 -1.61
C GLU A 211 1.81 -24.17 -2.80
N LEU A 212 0.80 -23.34 -3.09
CA LEU A 212 -0.18 -23.57 -4.15
C LEU A 212 0.27 -22.96 -5.46
N ARG A 213 0.70 -23.81 -6.39
CA ARG A 213 1.11 -23.39 -7.75
C ARG A 213 -0.09 -23.33 -8.69
N MET A 214 -0.64 -22.15 -8.87
CA MET A 214 -1.76 -21.90 -9.79
C MET A 214 -1.31 -21.22 -11.09
N THR A 215 -1.78 -21.72 -12.23
CA THR A 215 -1.54 -21.09 -13.54
C THR A 215 -2.06 -19.65 -13.56
N ARG A 216 -1.35 -18.73 -14.24
CA ARG A 216 -1.64 -17.29 -14.27
C ARG A 216 -3.11 -16.95 -14.57
N TRP A 217 -3.72 -17.57 -15.57
CA TRP A 217 -5.10 -17.27 -15.98
C TRP A 217 -6.13 -17.66 -14.91
N LYS A 218 -5.99 -18.86 -14.32
CA LYS A 218 -6.86 -19.29 -13.21
C LYS A 218 -6.77 -18.33 -12.03
N ARG A 219 -5.56 -17.82 -11.75
CA ARG A 219 -5.32 -16.85 -10.67
C ARG A 219 -6.01 -15.52 -10.93
N ILE A 220 -5.85 -14.97 -12.13
CA ILE A 220 -6.53 -13.74 -12.54
C ILE A 220 -8.04 -13.91 -12.44
N LEU A 221 -8.59 -15.01 -12.96
CA LEU A 221 -10.02 -15.27 -12.92
C LEU A 221 -10.52 -15.35 -11.47
N LEU A 222 -9.86 -16.12 -10.61
CA LEU A 222 -10.24 -16.26 -9.20
C LEU A 222 -10.21 -14.92 -8.47
N THR A 223 -9.10 -14.18 -8.52
CA THR A 223 -8.95 -12.93 -7.77
C THR A 223 -9.82 -11.80 -8.32
N ARG A 224 -10.11 -11.80 -9.64
CA ARG A 224 -11.06 -10.84 -10.23
C ARG A 224 -12.50 -11.20 -9.94
N SER A 225 -12.87 -12.48 -9.94
CA SER A 225 -14.22 -12.91 -9.52
C SER A 225 -14.49 -12.51 -8.08
N ILE A 226 -13.55 -12.77 -7.15
CA ILE A 226 -13.72 -12.39 -5.74
C ILE A 226 -13.80 -10.86 -5.56
N ALA A 227 -13.09 -10.06 -6.37
CA ALA A 227 -13.12 -8.60 -6.26
C ALA A 227 -14.37 -7.97 -6.93
N ILE A 228 -14.73 -8.43 -8.14
CA ILE A 228 -15.79 -7.81 -8.94
C ILE A 228 -17.17 -8.28 -8.51
N PHE A 229 -17.32 -9.56 -8.14
CA PHE A 229 -18.63 -10.14 -7.83
C PHE A 229 -19.35 -9.43 -6.67
N PRO A 230 -18.72 -9.18 -5.50
CA PRO A 230 -19.36 -8.47 -4.40
C PRO A 230 -19.72 -7.03 -4.78
N THR A 231 -18.81 -6.35 -5.47
CA THR A 231 -19.01 -4.98 -5.96
C THR A 231 -20.24 -4.91 -6.87
N LEU A 232 -20.28 -5.77 -7.89
CA LEU A 232 -21.37 -5.82 -8.85
C LEU A 232 -22.71 -6.19 -8.18
N PHE A 233 -22.67 -7.12 -7.23
CA PHE A 233 -23.83 -7.51 -6.44
C PHE A 233 -24.39 -6.30 -5.68
N VAL A 234 -23.56 -5.60 -4.90
CA VAL A 234 -23.99 -4.40 -4.15
C VAL A 234 -24.52 -3.32 -5.10
N THR A 235 -23.84 -3.05 -6.23
CA THR A 235 -24.29 -2.02 -7.19
C THR A 235 -25.67 -2.35 -7.79
N ILE A 236 -25.92 -3.61 -8.16
CA ILE A 236 -27.18 -4.01 -8.79
C ILE A 236 -28.33 -4.03 -7.78
N PHE A 237 -28.08 -4.55 -6.58
CA PHE A 237 -29.13 -4.77 -5.57
C PHE A 237 -29.39 -3.53 -4.69
N SER A 238 -28.39 -2.69 -4.44
CA SER A 238 -28.52 -1.53 -3.54
C SER A 238 -28.73 -0.18 -4.25
N ARG A 239 -28.70 -0.13 -5.60
CA ARG A 239 -28.99 1.08 -6.43
C ARG A 239 -28.35 2.40 -5.94
N GLY A 240 -27.12 2.37 -5.42
CA GLY A 240 -26.45 3.58 -4.93
C GLY A 240 -24.93 3.51 -5.08
N VAL A 241 -24.33 4.61 -5.53
CA VAL A 241 -22.87 4.80 -5.57
C VAL A 241 -22.30 4.94 -4.17
N ASP A 242 -23.09 5.47 -3.22
CA ASP A 242 -22.66 5.71 -1.84
C ASP A 242 -22.23 4.42 -1.12
N TYR A 243 -22.92 3.29 -1.37
CA TYR A 243 -22.55 1.98 -0.82
C TYR A 243 -21.22 1.43 -1.38
N ILE A 244 -20.72 1.96 -2.50
CA ILE A 244 -19.41 1.58 -3.05
C ILE A 244 -18.30 2.22 -2.22
N THR A 245 -18.52 3.43 -1.72
CA THR A 245 -17.59 4.13 -0.82
C THR A 245 -17.45 3.36 0.49
N ASP A 246 -18.56 2.94 1.10
CA ASP A 246 -18.55 2.13 2.33
C ASP A 246 -17.77 0.82 2.15
N MET A 247 -17.91 0.17 1.00
CA MET A 247 -17.17 -1.04 0.67
C MET A 247 -15.67 -0.76 0.51
N ASN A 248 -15.30 0.39 -0.06
CA ASN A 248 -13.89 0.79 -0.15
C ASN A 248 -13.28 1.00 1.24
N ASP A 249 -14.02 1.60 2.16
CA ASP A 249 -13.57 1.82 3.54
C ASP A 249 -13.44 0.49 4.31
N LEU A 250 -14.36 -0.44 4.09
CA LEU A 250 -14.23 -1.81 4.60
C LEU A 250 -12.97 -2.51 4.06
N LEU A 251 -12.68 -2.37 2.76
CA LEU A 251 -11.48 -2.95 2.16
C LEU A 251 -10.20 -2.34 2.72
N ASN A 252 -10.19 -1.02 2.96
CA ASN A 252 -9.09 -0.34 3.63
C ASN A 252 -8.90 -0.91 5.05
N CYS A 253 -9.98 -1.06 5.82
CA CYS A 253 -9.96 -1.69 7.14
C CYS A 253 -9.33 -3.11 7.12
N VAL A 254 -9.68 -3.93 6.13
CA VAL A 254 -9.06 -5.26 5.94
C VAL A 254 -7.56 -5.16 5.62
N GLN A 255 -7.12 -4.15 4.86
CA GLN A 255 -5.70 -3.91 4.60
C GLN A 255 -4.93 -3.51 5.87
N MET A 256 -5.55 -2.74 6.76
CA MET A 256 -4.94 -2.33 8.05
C MET A 256 -4.59 -3.53 8.93
N LEU A 257 -5.47 -4.54 8.97
CA LEU A 257 -5.25 -5.80 9.70
C LEU A 257 -4.06 -6.59 9.14
N GLN A 258 -3.74 -6.47 7.86
CA GLN A 258 -2.67 -7.24 7.22
C GLN A 258 -1.28 -6.64 7.45
N LEU A 259 -1.22 -5.33 7.74
CA LEU A 259 0.03 -4.58 7.74
C LEU A 259 1.06 -5.09 8.76
N PRO A 260 0.72 -5.36 10.05
CA PRO A 260 1.70 -5.87 11.01
C PRO A 260 2.28 -7.23 10.60
N PHE A 261 1.47 -8.10 9.98
CA PHE A 261 1.88 -9.42 9.53
C PHE A 261 2.80 -9.39 8.30
N ALA A 262 2.81 -8.30 7.54
CA ALA A 262 3.78 -8.09 6.46
C ALA A 262 5.03 -7.36 6.96
N LEU A 263 4.84 -6.32 7.77
CA LEU A 263 5.90 -5.41 8.18
C LEU A 263 6.84 -6.04 9.22
N LEU A 264 6.29 -6.65 10.28
CA LEU A 264 7.11 -7.22 11.36
C LEU A 264 8.03 -8.36 10.88
N PRO A 265 7.58 -9.31 10.03
CA PRO A 265 8.49 -10.31 9.47
C PRO A 265 9.59 -9.72 8.59
N VAL A 266 9.26 -8.71 7.77
CA VAL A 266 10.28 -8.04 6.93
C VAL A 266 11.36 -7.41 7.82
N LEU A 267 10.98 -6.66 8.86
CA LEU A 267 11.94 -6.09 9.81
C LEU A 267 12.75 -7.18 10.56
N THR A 268 12.10 -8.28 10.94
CA THR A 268 12.74 -9.40 11.61
C THR A 268 13.81 -10.01 10.72
N PHE A 269 13.51 -10.28 9.45
CA PHE A 269 14.45 -10.90 8.52
C PHE A 269 15.55 -9.95 8.06
N THR A 270 15.26 -8.66 7.83
CA THR A 270 16.27 -7.68 7.42
C THR A 270 17.23 -7.28 8.55
N SER A 271 16.78 -7.44 9.81
CA SER A 271 17.59 -7.15 10.99
C SER A 271 18.47 -8.33 11.43
N ASP A 272 18.12 -9.55 11.03
CA ASP A 272 18.80 -10.76 11.46
C ASP A 272 20.15 -10.94 10.74
N LYS A 273 21.24 -11.01 11.51
CA LYS A 273 22.60 -11.20 10.98
C LYS A 273 22.87 -12.61 10.48
N GLN A 274 22.15 -13.61 10.95
CA GLN A 274 22.29 -14.99 10.47
C GLN A 274 21.67 -15.14 9.07
N ILE A 275 20.60 -14.39 8.79
CA ILE A 275 19.91 -14.39 7.49
C ILE A 275 20.58 -13.42 6.51
N MET A 276 20.70 -12.14 6.85
CA MET A 276 21.21 -11.10 5.93
C MET A 276 22.74 -10.94 5.97
N ARG A 277 23.41 -11.50 6.97
CA ARG A 277 24.87 -11.44 7.14
C ARG A 277 25.41 -10.01 7.05
N GLU A 278 26.32 -9.75 6.12
CA GLU A 278 26.98 -8.45 5.92
C GLU A 278 26.03 -7.38 5.37
N PHE A 279 24.87 -7.78 4.83
CA PHE A 279 23.83 -6.88 4.33
C PHE A 279 22.71 -6.60 5.34
N ALA A 280 22.86 -7.05 6.60
CA ALA A 280 21.89 -6.76 7.66
C ALA A 280 21.81 -5.25 7.95
N CYS A 281 20.63 -4.77 8.35
CA CYS A 281 20.43 -3.36 8.65
C CYS A 281 21.36 -2.86 9.76
N ASN A 282 21.90 -1.65 9.58
CA ASN A 282 22.69 -0.97 10.60
C ASN A 282 21.82 -0.51 11.78
N ARG A 283 22.42 -0.24 12.95
CA ARG A 283 21.67 0.16 14.17
C ARG A 283 20.74 1.35 13.96
N ALA A 284 21.19 2.37 13.22
CA ALA A 284 20.38 3.54 12.90
C ALA A 284 19.17 3.18 12.00
N GLN A 285 19.38 2.34 10.98
CA GLN A 285 18.30 1.87 10.09
C GLN A 285 17.29 1.02 10.84
N LYS A 286 17.76 0.14 11.73
CA LYS A 286 16.91 -0.67 12.62
C LYS A 286 16.02 0.23 13.49
N GLY A 287 16.62 1.20 14.18
CA GLY A 287 15.89 2.14 15.04
C GLY A 287 14.85 2.95 14.25
N PHE A 288 15.24 3.49 13.10
CA PHE A 288 14.34 4.25 12.23
C PHE A 288 13.20 3.39 11.68
N ALA A 289 13.49 2.19 11.16
CA ALA A 289 12.48 1.28 10.63
C ALA A 289 11.48 0.85 11.70
N LEU A 290 11.94 0.56 12.92
CA LEU A 290 11.06 0.20 14.03
C LEU A 290 10.19 1.38 14.46
N PHE A 291 10.76 2.59 14.55
CA PHE A 291 10.00 3.80 14.88
C PHE A 291 8.87 4.05 13.87
N VAL A 292 9.19 4.04 12.57
CA VAL A 292 8.18 4.20 11.51
C VAL A 292 7.15 3.06 11.55
N SER A 293 7.59 1.82 11.79
CA SER A 293 6.68 0.68 11.89
C SER A 293 5.70 0.81 13.05
N ILE A 294 6.16 1.25 14.23
CA ILE A 294 5.29 1.50 15.39
C ILE A 294 4.26 2.58 15.05
N ILE A 295 4.69 3.70 14.46
CA ILE A 295 3.77 4.78 14.06
C ILE A 295 2.68 4.25 13.13
N VAL A 296 3.08 3.56 12.07
CA VAL A 296 2.15 3.07 11.05
C VAL A 296 1.20 2.04 11.64
N ILE A 297 1.69 1.11 12.47
CA ILE A 297 0.85 0.12 13.14
C ILE A 297 -0.14 0.81 14.09
N CYS A 298 0.31 1.76 14.91
CA CYS A 298 -0.57 2.51 15.83
C CYS A 298 -1.66 3.27 15.07
N ILE A 299 -1.31 3.95 13.98
CA ILE A 299 -2.26 4.66 13.12
C ILE A 299 -3.31 3.70 12.56
N ASN A 300 -2.87 2.59 11.97
CA ASN A 300 -3.77 1.61 11.36
C ASN A 300 -4.69 0.95 12.41
N MET A 301 -4.17 0.66 13.60
CA MET A 301 -4.98 0.12 14.70
C MET A 301 -5.99 1.14 15.24
N PHE A 302 -5.64 2.43 15.26
CA PHE A 302 -6.56 3.49 15.64
C PHE A 302 -7.73 3.60 14.65
N PHE A 303 -7.46 3.61 13.34
CA PHE A 303 -8.52 3.64 12.32
C PHE A 303 -9.39 2.41 12.33
N LEU A 304 -8.79 1.23 12.48
CA LEU A 304 -9.53 -0.01 12.64
C LEU A 304 -10.49 0.09 13.83
N TYR A 305 -10.03 0.61 14.97
CA TYR A 305 -10.87 0.82 16.14
C TYR A 305 -12.01 1.80 15.84
N GLN A 306 -11.71 2.94 15.22
CA GLN A 306 -12.72 3.94 14.89
C GLN A 306 -13.79 3.36 13.96
N TYR A 307 -13.38 2.76 12.83
CA TYR A 307 -14.28 2.16 11.85
C TYR A 307 -15.17 1.09 12.50
N VAL A 308 -14.58 0.19 13.29
CA VAL A 308 -15.34 -0.85 14.01
C VAL A 308 -16.27 -0.22 15.05
N SER A 309 -15.87 0.83 15.77
CA SER A 309 -16.72 1.47 16.78
C SER A 309 -17.92 2.22 16.18
N GLU A 310 -17.78 2.75 14.97
CA GLU A 310 -18.84 3.46 14.26
C GLU A 310 -19.81 2.51 13.55
N HIS A 311 -19.32 1.39 13.01
CA HIS A 311 -20.11 0.46 12.19
C HIS A 311 -20.56 -0.79 12.95
N ALA A 312 -19.91 -1.17 14.05
CA ALA A 312 -20.36 -2.29 14.86
C ALA A 312 -21.54 -1.87 15.73
N GLY A 313 -22.59 -2.70 15.73
CA GLY A 313 -23.69 -2.52 16.67
C GLY A 313 -23.24 -2.67 18.12
N ASN A 314 -23.86 -1.91 19.02
CA ASN A 314 -23.59 -1.94 20.47
C ASN A 314 -24.16 -3.18 21.18
N GLU A 315 -24.56 -4.19 20.42
CA GLU A 315 -25.12 -5.42 20.95
C GLU A 315 -24.04 -6.26 21.64
N TRP A 316 -24.36 -6.81 22.82
CA TRP A 316 -23.40 -7.51 23.67
C TRP A 316 -22.69 -8.67 22.95
N TYR A 317 -23.39 -9.38 22.06
CA TYR A 317 -22.84 -10.51 21.31
C TYR A 317 -21.84 -10.06 20.23
N VAL A 318 -22.07 -8.89 19.61
CA VAL A 318 -21.14 -8.30 18.63
C VAL A 318 -19.86 -7.86 19.33
N ILE A 319 -20.00 -7.15 20.46
CA ILE A 319 -18.86 -6.69 21.26
C ILE A 319 -18.04 -7.87 21.77
N THR A 320 -18.69 -8.92 22.27
CA THR A 320 -18.00 -10.12 22.77
C THR A 320 -17.22 -10.82 21.66
N LEU A 321 -17.84 -10.99 20.48
CA LEU A 321 -17.17 -11.59 19.31
C LEU A 321 -15.97 -10.77 18.86
N LEU A 322 -16.14 -9.45 18.75
CA LEU A 322 -15.07 -8.52 18.38
C LEU A 322 -13.93 -8.53 19.39
N ALA A 323 -14.24 -8.58 20.68
CA ALA A 323 -13.22 -8.67 21.73
C ALA A 323 -12.42 -9.98 21.61
N VAL A 324 -13.06 -11.10 21.32
CA VAL A 324 -12.37 -12.40 21.10
C VAL A 324 -11.44 -12.31 19.88
N LEU A 325 -11.94 -11.78 18.75
CA LEU A 325 -11.15 -11.62 17.53
C LEU A 325 -9.98 -10.65 17.72
N ALA A 326 -10.21 -9.52 18.38
CA ALA A 326 -9.19 -8.54 18.72
C ALA A 326 -8.11 -9.14 19.64
N THR A 327 -8.50 -9.94 20.63
CA THR A 327 -7.56 -10.62 21.53
C THR A 327 -6.71 -11.63 20.77
N LEU A 328 -7.33 -12.43 19.89
CA LEU A 328 -6.61 -13.39 19.04
C LEU A 328 -5.61 -12.64 18.14
N TYR A 329 -6.06 -11.59 17.45
CA TYR A 329 -5.22 -10.76 16.60
C TYR A 329 -4.03 -10.15 17.38
N ALA A 330 -4.29 -9.53 18.53
CA ALA A 330 -3.28 -8.91 19.36
C ALA A 330 -2.26 -9.93 19.87
N SER A 331 -2.70 -11.16 20.20
CA SER A 331 -1.79 -12.23 20.62
C SER A 331 -0.82 -12.63 19.52
N ILE A 332 -1.30 -12.79 18.28
CA ILE A 332 -0.48 -13.15 17.12
C ILE A 332 0.45 -11.97 16.77
N ALA A 333 -0.07 -10.74 16.70
CA ALA A 333 0.73 -9.55 16.42
C ALA A 333 1.84 -9.35 17.46
N SER A 334 1.54 -9.57 18.75
CA SER A 334 2.54 -9.50 19.84
C SER A 334 3.60 -10.58 19.72
N TYR A 335 3.24 -11.79 19.27
CA TYR A 335 4.19 -12.85 18.96
C TYR A 335 5.17 -12.41 17.87
N PHE A 336 4.69 -11.85 16.76
CA PHE A 336 5.57 -11.32 15.70
C PHE A 336 6.43 -10.15 16.17
N ALA A 337 5.85 -9.23 16.96
CA ALA A 337 6.59 -8.09 17.52
C ALA A 337 7.70 -8.56 18.46
N TYR A 338 7.45 -9.59 19.26
CA TYR A 338 8.47 -10.21 20.11
C TYR A 338 9.66 -10.73 19.28
N TYR A 339 9.44 -11.56 18.26
CA TYR A 339 10.53 -12.05 17.41
C TYR A 339 11.26 -10.92 16.68
N CYS A 340 10.55 -9.88 16.25
CA CYS A 340 11.16 -8.68 15.66
C CYS A 340 12.13 -8.02 16.65
N THR A 341 11.70 -7.77 17.89
CA THR A 341 12.56 -7.14 18.91
C THR A 341 13.76 -8.00 19.32
N VAL A 342 13.62 -9.33 19.31
CA VAL A 342 14.73 -10.27 19.55
C VAL A 342 15.74 -10.22 18.40
N SER A 343 15.30 -10.27 17.13
CA SER A 343 16.18 -10.16 15.95
C SER A 343 16.92 -8.81 15.89
N MET A 344 16.27 -7.74 16.35
CA MET A 344 16.90 -6.43 16.46
C MET A 344 17.95 -6.34 17.57
N GLY A 345 18.01 -7.32 18.48
CA GLY A 345 18.92 -7.37 19.63
C GLY A 345 18.48 -6.49 20.80
N ILE A 346 17.20 -6.10 20.86
CA ILE A 346 16.63 -5.28 21.94
C ILE A 346 16.28 -6.16 23.14
N LEU A 347 15.63 -7.31 22.87
CA LEU A 347 15.27 -8.30 23.89
C LEU A 347 16.15 -9.54 23.78
N LYS A 348 16.41 -10.19 24.93
CA LYS A 348 17.03 -11.52 24.97
C LYS A 348 15.99 -12.60 24.65
N PRO A 349 16.35 -13.68 23.95
CA PRO A 349 15.44 -14.77 23.67
C PRO A 349 14.99 -15.45 24.96
N LEU A 350 13.69 -15.67 25.11
CA LEU A 350 13.06 -16.38 26.21
C LEU A 350 13.21 -17.87 25.95
N LYS A 351 13.78 -18.61 26.91
CA LYS A 351 13.84 -20.08 26.85
C LYS A 351 12.50 -20.65 27.33
N SER A 352 11.51 -20.71 26.44
CA SER A 352 10.19 -21.29 26.71
C SER A 352 9.71 -22.13 25.52
N LYS A 353 8.90 -23.18 25.78
CA LYS A 353 8.26 -23.97 24.73
C LYS A 353 7.34 -23.14 23.82
N LEU A 354 6.80 -22.02 24.34
CA LEU A 354 5.95 -21.10 23.58
C LEU A 354 6.73 -20.20 22.61
N PHE A 355 8.03 -20.01 22.86
CA PHE A 355 8.93 -19.20 22.03
C PHE A 355 10.14 -20.04 21.60
N PRO A 356 9.95 -21.01 20.68
CA PRO A 356 11.05 -21.83 20.20
C PRO A 356 12.10 -20.95 19.48
N PRO A 357 13.39 -21.30 19.58
CA PRO A 357 14.42 -20.62 18.81
C PRO A 357 14.15 -20.78 17.30
N PRO A 358 14.44 -19.77 16.47
CA PRO A 358 14.20 -19.83 15.04
C PRO A 358 15.05 -20.94 14.40
N ASN A 359 14.40 -21.80 13.60
CA ASN A 359 15.10 -22.83 12.83
C ASN A 359 15.61 -22.22 11.50
N LEU A 360 16.91 -21.92 11.44
CA LEU A 360 17.55 -21.22 10.33
C LEU A 360 18.14 -22.15 9.26
N VAL A 361 18.00 -23.48 9.43
CA VAL A 361 18.62 -24.50 8.57
C VAL A 361 18.12 -24.43 7.12
N LYS A 362 17.00 -23.74 6.85
CA LYS A 362 16.45 -23.57 5.49
C LYS A 362 16.98 -22.37 4.70
N PHE A 363 17.78 -21.47 5.28
CA PHE A 363 18.34 -20.30 4.55
C PHE A 363 19.73 -20.61 3.96
N ASN A 364 19.79 -21.50 2.97
CA ASN A 364 21.03 -21.72 2.21
C ASN A 364 21.32 -20.50 1.33
N SER A 365 22.47 -19.89 1.55
CA SER A 365 23.00 -18.77 0.76
C SER A 365 23.68 -19.36 -0.48
N PRO A 366 23.14 -19.16 -1.70
CA PRO A 366 23.67 -19.80 -2.90
C PRO A 366 25.10 -19.38 -3.28
N TRP A 367 25.63 -18.32 -2.65
CA TRP A 367 26.93 -17.73 -2.95
C TRP A 367 28.12 -18.38 -2.26
N ARG A 368 27.85 -19.41 -1.46
CA ARG A 368 28.89 -20.21 -0.83
C ARG A 368 28.53 -21.68 -0.99
N THR A 369 28.64 -22.18 -2.22
CA THR A 369 29.10 -23.56 -2.39
C THR A 369 30.56 -23.57 -1.95
N ASP A 370 30.81 -24.36 -0.91
CA ASP A 370 32.11 -24.72 -0.34
C ASP A 370 32.71 -23.81 0.77
N GLU A 371 33.03 -24.50 1.87
CA GLU A 371 33.92 -24.10 2.97
C GLU A 371 33.41 -23.07 4.01
N LYS A 372 32.63 -23.57 4.96
CA LYS A 372 33.04 -23.79 6.37
C LYS A 372 31.81 -24.06 7.21
N ILE A 373 31.46 -25.34 7.29
CA ILE A 373 30.83 -25.91 8.48
C ILE A 373 31.88 -25.69 9.57
N TYR A 374 31.77 -24.60 10.34
CA TYR A 374 32.37 -24.59 11.65
C TYR A 374 31.58 -25.60 12.46
N MET A 375 32.16 -26.80 12.55
CA MET A 375 31.98 -27.72 13.66
C MET A 375 32.13 -26.90 14.94
N MET A 376 31.02 -26.42 15.48
CA MET A 376 30.90 -26.12 16.90
C MET A 376 30.20 -27.32 17.51
N ASP A 377 31.03 -28.16 18.14
CA ASP A 377 30.71 -29.28 19.04
C ASP A 377 29.61 -30.26 18.60
N GLU A 378 30.04 -31.46 18.19
CA GLU A 378 29.20 -32.63 17.88
C GLU A 378 28.51 -33.27 19.11
N THR A 379 28.29 -32.54 20.20
CA THR A 379 27.69 -33.11 21.42
C THR A 379 26.18 -32.86 21.59
N GLU A 380 25.50 -32.11 20.70
CA GLU A 380 24.04 -31.88 20.80
C GLU A 380 23.27 -32.02 19.46
N CYS A 381 23.72 -32.87 18.53
CA CYS A 381 22.92 -33.21 17.35
C CYS A 381 21.89 -34.31 17.67
N ILE A 382 20.70 -33.92 18.11
CA ILE A 382 19.50 -34.77 18.03
C ILE A 382 18.67 -34.26 16.84
N TYR A 383 18.21 -35.21 16.02
CA TYR A 383 17.30 -35.11 14.85
C TYR A 383 17.94 -35.10 13.46
N THR A 384 18.17 -36.32 12.98
CA THR A 384 18.22 -36.72 11.56
C THR A 384 16.80 -36.89 11.03
N ILE A 385 16.46 -36.34 9.86
CA ILE A 385 15.34 -36.83 9.05
C ILE A 385 15.80 -36.93 7.60
N GLY A 386 15.61 -38.13 7.04
CA GLY A 386 16.12 -38.57 5.76
C GLY A 386 15.47 -37.90 4.55
N THR A 387 16.31 -37.77 3.53
CA THR A 387 15.93 -37.49 2.14
C THR A 387 15.23 -38.71 1.53
N HIS A 388 13.95 -38.59 1.21
CA HIS A 388 13.35 -39.41 0.17
C HIS A 388 13.18 -38.58 -1.09
N HIS A 389 13.99 -38.92 -2.10
CA HIS A 389 13.72 -38.67 -3.52
C HIS A 389 12.32 -39.18 -3.89
N TYR A 390 11.57 -38.41 -4.67
CA TYR A 390 11.06 -38.74 -6.01
C TYR A 390 10.38 -37.52 -6.63
#